data_AF-A0A0F9NM33-F1
#
_entry.id   AF-A0A0F9NM33-F1
#
_cell.length_a   1.000
_cell.length_b   1.000
_cell.length_c   1.000
_cell.angle_alpha   90.00
_cell.angle_beta   90.00
_cell.angle_gamma   90.00
#
_symmetry.space_group_name_H-M   'P 1'
#
loop_
_entity.id
_entity.type
_entity.pdbx_description
1 polymer ?
#
loop_
_entity_poly.entity_id
_entity_poly.type
_entity_poly.pdbx_seq_one_letter_code
_entity_poly.pdbx_strand_id
1 'polypeptide(L)'
;MPSLLDTPVPVNDFDFSEVSVNDKTPLITNNLGRAVTVAELVYLGGYFGDVIEQDGIANSADGRINIDSDRIIRTEQIEVTDTFTVGNTIWFVSGGAGAAGTLEDTNTGTDYAAGIITAEGGTGGAQTFVEFRPFAQRLDAADVSAQVIVNTAGIATNVTGISDNVTDIGTNDTDIATNVTGISDNVTDIATINAEPKTTVFPVTVDASGSIAVPVLVIGDEIVAVSVICTVTQGSGTLVLETGDDDDITDGIACDTDEAVDYAASINDANSTLPASGAKVISVGGTAANTRGIMVITYIPA
;
A
#
# COMPACT_ATOMS: atom_id res chain seq x y z
N MET A 1 62.24 -39.89 60.93
CA MET A 1 61.14 -39.98 59.94
C MET A 1 60.90 -38.57 59.43
N PRO A 2 61.22 -38.26 58.16
CA PRO A 2 61.05 -36.91 57.63
C PRO A 2 59.58 -36.68 57.31
N SER A 3 59.04 -35.55 57.80
CA SER A 3 57.70 -35.08 57.47
C SER A 3 57.69 -34.55 56.03
N LEU A 4 56.65 -34.94 55.32
CA LEU A 4 56.36 -34.68 53.91
C LEU A 4 56.55 -33.20 53.52
N LEU A 5 57.35 -33.01 52.48
CA LEU A 5 57.19 -32.04 51.39
C LEU A 5 55.98 -31.11 51.54
N ASP A 6 56.23 -29.88 51.99
CA ASP A 6 55.49 -28.72 51.50
C ASP A 6 56.36 -28.05 50.43
N THR A 7 56.38 -28.67 49.24
CA THR A 7 56.76 -27.93 48.05
C THR A 7 55.50 -27.20 47.60
N PRO A 8 55.47 -25.86 47.56
CA PRO A 8 54.32 -25.14 47.03
C PRO A 8 54.10 -25.64 45.60
N VAL A 9 52.95 -26.29 45.38
CA VAL A 9 52.48 -26.64 44.04
C VAL A 9 52.42 -25.31 43.30
N PRO A 10 53.14 -25.13 42.17
CA PRO A 10 52.90 -23.99 41.32
C PRO A 10 51.43 -24.08 40.94
N VAL A 11 50.60 -23.18 41.47
CA VAL A 11 49.24 -23.02 41.00
C VAL A 11 49.38 -22.73 39.51
N ASN A 12 49.04 -23.73 38.70
CA ASN A 12 48.96 -23.56 37.26
C ASN A 12 48.00 -22.38 37.03
N ASP A 13 48.53 -21.38 36.33
CA ASP A 13 47.92 -20.10 36.05
C ASP A 13 46.55 -20.33 35.36
N PHE A 14 45.49 -20.21 36.16
CA PHE A 14 44.07 -19.99 35.84
C PHE A 14 43.27 -20.90 34.91
N ASP A 15 43.73 -22.07 34.42
CA ASP A 15 42.90 -22.95 33.55
C ASP A 15 42.19 -22.14 32.44
N PHE A 16 42.89 -21.13 31.92
CA PHE A 16 42.34 -20.18 31.00
C PHE A 16 42.09 -20.90 29.67
N SER A 17 40.81 -20.99 29.30
CA SER A 17 40.39 -21.51 28.00
C SER A 17 39.67 -20.41 27.25
N GLU A 18 40.34 -19.87 26.25
CA GLU A 18 39.75 -18.91 25.32
C GLU A 18 38.90 -19.68 24.30
N VAL A 19 37.59 -19.78 24.56
CA VAL A 19 36.66 -20.64 23.79
C VAL A 19 36.30 -20.04 22.43
N SER A 20 36.40 -18.73 22.27
CA SER A 20 36.41 -18.07 20.95
C SER A 20 37.05 -16.70 21.08
N VAL A 21 38.07 -16.43 20.30
CA VAL A 21 38.46 -15.06 19.97
C VAL A 21 37.77 -14.69 18.68
N ASN A 22 37.20 -13.49 18.69
CA ASN A 22 36.64 -12.79 17.55
C ASN A 22 37.32 -13.22 16.25
N ASP A 23 36.51 -13.43 15.23
CA ASP A 23 36.87 -13.99 13.92
C ASP A 23 38.01 -13.27 13.16
N LYS A 24 38.55 -12.22 13.78
CA LYS A 24 39.61 -11.35 13.35
C LYS A 24 41.02 -11.85 13.73
N THR A 25 41.17 -12.94 14.51
CA THR A 25 42.49 -13.53 14.84
C THR A 25 42.56 -15.06 14.70
N PRO A 26 42.38 -15.60 13.48
CA PRO A 26 42.36 -17.05 13.27
C PRO A 26 43.68 -17.72 13.66
N LEU A 27 43.58 -18.95 14.19
CA LEU A 27 44.71 -19.85 14.41
C LEU A 27 45.03 -20.56 13.08
N ILE A 28 46.24 -20.36 12.56
CA ILE A 28 46.64 -20.85 11.23
C ILE A 28 48.05 -21.44 11.29
N THR A 29 48.27 -22.53 10.55
CA THR A 29 49.60 -23.13 10.37
C THR A 29 50.47 -22.30 9.43
N ASN A 30 51.67 -21.93 9.87
CA ASN A 30 52.68 -21.34 8.99
C ASN A 30 53.26 -22.41 8.04
N ASN A 31 53.05 -22.21 6.74
CA ASN A 31 53.49 -23.13 5.69
C ASN A 31 54.46 -22.48 4.68
N LEU A 32 55.07 -21.33 5.03
CA LEU A 32 55.96 -20.60 4.12
C LEU A 32 57.34 -21.24 3.96
N GLY A 33 57.67 -22.28 4.74
CA GLY A 33 58.98 -22.94 4.73
C GLY A 33 60.05 -22.22 5.56
N ARG A 34 59.66 -21.21 6.33
CA ARG A 34 60.52 -20.45 7.26
C ARG A 34 59.72 -19.96 8.48
N ALA A 35 60.42 -19.55 9.54
CA ALA A 35 59.75 -18.82 10.61
C ALA A 35 59.32 -17.42 10.12
N VAL A 36 58.14 -16.97 10.56
CA VAL A 36 57.66 -15.60 10.41
C VAL A 36 57.79 -14.87 11.73
N THR A 37 58.10 -13.57 11.71
CA THR A 37 58.29 -12.77 12.92
C THR A 37 57.03 -12.00 13.31
N VAL A 38 56.95 -11.52 14.54
CA VAL A 38 55.88 -10.59 14.98
C VAL A 38 55.77 -9.38 14.05
N ALA A 39 54.54 -8.91 13.82
CA ALA A 39 54.15 -7.81 12.92
C ALA A 39 54.49 -8.02 11.43
N GLU A 40 54.98 -9.20 11.04
CA GLU A 40 55.20 -9.53 9.63
C GLU A 40 53.85 -9.73 8.92
N LEU A 41 53.66 -9.06 7.79
CA LEU A 41 52.52 -9.30 6.90
C LEU A 41 52.69 -10.64 6.18
N VAL A 42 51.66 -11.48 6.26
CA VAL A 42 51.68 -12.85 5.73
C VAL A 42 50.37 -13.18 5.04
N TYR A 43 50.43 -14.15 4.13
CA TYR A 43 49.25 -14.80 3.56
C TYR A 43 49.29 -16.28 3.90
N LEU A 44 48.56 -16.69 4.94
CA LEU A 44 48.56 -18.04 5.50
C LEU A 44 47.15 -18.60 5.53
N GLY A 45 46.97 -19.87 5.17
CA GLY A 45 45.66 -20.54 5.27
C GLY A 45 44.51 -19.86 4.50
N GLY A 46 44.83 -19.03 3.50
CA GLY A 46 43.85 -18.24 2.74
C GLY A 46 43.58 -16.84 3.30
N TYR A 47 44.26 -16.44 4.38
CA TYR A 47 44.08 -15.18 5.07
C TYR A 47 45.34 -14.31 5.01
N PHE A 48 45.13 -13.03 4.72
CA PHE A 48 46.11 -11.97 4.81
C PHE A 48 46.05 -11.26 6.16
N GLY A 49 47.18 -11.05 6.81
CA GLY A 49 47.22 -10.33 8.07
C GLY A 49 48.64 -10.19 8.59
N ASP A 50 48.78 -9.59 9.77
CA ASP A 50 50.06 -9.52 10.48
C ASP A 50 50.13 -10.54 11.61
N VAL A 51 51.31 -11.11 11.81
CA VAL A 51 51.59 -12.04 12.92
C VAL A 51 51.50 -11.29 14.25
N ILE A 52 50.68 -11.77 15.18
CA ILE A 52 50.54 -11.18 16.52
C ILE A 52 51.26 -11.95 17.62
N GLU A 53 51.77 -13.14 17.31
CA GLU A 53 52.55 -13.95 18.23
C GLU A 53 53.89 -13.27 18.55
N GLN A 54 54.20 -13.10 19.84
CA GLN A 54 55.38 -12.34 20.29
C GLN A 54 56.70 -12.93 19.78
N ASP A 55 56.80 -14.26 19.74
CA ASP A 55 57.98 -15.00 19.25
C ASP A 55 57.91 -15.27 17.74
N GLY A 56 56.89 -14.77 17.05
CA GLY A 56 56.56 -15.15 15.69
C GLY A 56 55.96 -16.56 15.60
N ILE A 57 55.90 -17.11 14.39
CA ILE A 57 55.34 -18.45 14.13
C ILE A 57 56.41 -19.28 13.42
N ALA A 58 56.90 -20.34 14.06
CA ALA A 58 57.85 -21.26 13.44
C ALA A 58 57.24 -21.95 12.21
N ASN A 59 58.07 -22.38 11.27
CA ASN A 59 57.57 -23.17 10.13
C ASN A 59 56.89 -24.45 10.63
N SER A 60 55.74 -24.77 10.04
CA SER A 60 54.87 -25.89 10.42
C SER A 60 54.26 -25.79 11.82
N ALA A 61 54.38 -24.65 12.51
CA ALA A 61 53.68 -24.39 13.76
C ALA A 61 52.40 -23.60 13.50
N ASP A 62 51.44 -23.75 14.41
CA ASP A 62 50.23 -22.92 14.42
C ASP A 62 50.49 -21.64 15.22
N GLY A 63 49.93 -20.54 14.74
CA GLY A 63 49.93 -19.26 15.45
C GLY A 63 48.83 -18.36 14.93
N ARG A 64 48.61 -17.24 15.62
CA ARG A 64 47.55 -16.30 15.25
C ARG A 64 48.09 -15.15 14.40
N ILE A 65 47.27 -14.74 13.43
CA ILE A 65 47.47 -13.52 12.66
C ILE A 65 46.26 -12.61 12.83
N ASN A 66 46.42 -11.30 12.72
CA ASN A 66 45.33 -10.34 12.80
C ASN A 66 44.82 -9.96 11.41
N ILE A 67 43.56 -10.28 11.14
CA ILE A 67 42.87 -10.08 9.87
C ILE A 67 41.82 -8.97 9.93
N ASP A 68 41.80 -8.16 11.00
CA ASP A 68 40.82 -7.10 11.20
C ASP A 68 40.90 -6.03 10.10
N SER A 69 39.86 -5.94 9.28
CA SER A 69 39.73 -4.95 8.19
C SER A 69 39.46 -3.52 8.66
N ASP A 70 39.07 -3.32 9.91
CA ASP A 70 38.82 -1.97 10.45
C ASP A 70 40.11 -1.20 10.74
N ARG A 71 41.27 -1.88 10.66
CA ARG A 71 42.60 -1.31 10.88
C ARG A 71 43.10 -0.53 9.68
N ILE A 72 44.03 0.39 9.95
CA ILE A 72 44.89 1.00 8.93
C ILE A 72 46.28 0.39 9.13
N ILE A 73 46.83 -0.19 8.08
CA ILE A 73 48.20 -0.70 8.05
C ILE A 73 49.05 0.32 7.31
N ARG A 74 50.16 0.73 7.93
CA ARG A 74 51.17 1.59 7.31
C ARG A 74 52.46 0.79 7.15
N THR A 75 53.05 0.85 5.96
CA THR A 75 54.37 0.27 5.71
C THR A 75 55.31 1.28 5.08
N GLU A 76 56.61 1.06 5.25
CA GLU A 76 57.69 1.78 4.56
C GLU A 76 58.31 0.90 3.46
N GLN A 77 57.71 -0.26 3.19
CA GLN A 77 58.13 -1.17 2.14
C GLN A 77 57.59 -0.66 0.80
N ILE A 78 58.46 -0.03 0.03
CA ILE A 78 58.17 0.56 -1.28
C ILE A 78 59.29 0.15 -2.22
N GLU A 79 59.00 -0.56 -3.31
CA GLU A 79 60.01 -0.78 -4.35
C GLU A 79 60.19 0.49 -5.20
N VAL A 80 61.38 0.70 -5.75
CA VAL A 80 61.68 1.92 -6.55
C VAL A 80 60.78 2.01 -7.80
N THR A 81 60.20 0.89 -8.23
CA THR A 81 59.27 0.78 -9.35
C THR A 81 57.80 0.99 -8.96
N ASP A 82 57.45 0.89 -7.67
CA ASP A 82 56.06 1.02 -7.24
C ASP A 82 55.57 2.47 -7.21
N THR A 83 54.32 2.65 -7.60
CA THR A 83 53.59 3.91 -7.55
C THR A 83 52.20 3.68 -6.93
N PHE A 84 52.15 3.53 -5.60
CA PHE A 84 50.89 3.43 -4.87
C PHE A 84 50.05 4.73 -5.01
N THR A 85 48.74 4.60 -5.10
CA THR A 85 47.82 5.74 -5.29
C THR A 85 46.58 5.54 -4.42
N VAL A 86 46.18 6.57 -3.64
CA VAL A 86 44.94 6.52 -2.84
C VAL A 86 43.75 6.04 -3.68
N GLY A 87 42.99 5.11 -3.13
CA GLY A 87 41.79 4.55 -3.74
C GLY A 87 42.07 3.32 -4.61
N ASN A 88 43.32 3.08 -5.01
CA ASN A 88 43.68 1.85 -5.71
C ASN A 88 43.80 0.67 -4.74
N THR A 89 43.69 -0.53 -5.30
CA THR A 89 43.98 -1.77 -4.59
C THR A 89 45.47 -1.91 -4.37
N ILE A 90 45.86 -2.29 -3.15
CA ILE A 90 47.21 -2.76 -2.86
C ILE A 90 47.23 -4.29 -2.93
N TRP A 91 48.26 -4.83 -3.55
CA TRP A 91 48.42 -6.27 -3.77
C TRP A 91 49.51 -6.79 -2.85
N PHE A 92 49.34 -8.01 -2.33
CA PHE A 92 50.33 -8.68 -1.52
C PHE A 92 50.84 -9.94 -2.23
N VAL A 93 52.14 -9.99 -2.43
CA VAL A 93 52.86 -11.15 -2.96
C VAL A 93 53.39 -11.94 -1.77
N SER A 94 52.96 -13.19 -1.61
CA SER A 94 53.43 -14.03 -0.50
C SER A 94 54.92 -14.35 -0.64
N GLY A 95 55.70 -14.09 0.41
CA GLY A 95 57.09 -14.51 0.47
C GLY A 95 57.20 -16.01 0.83
N GLY A 96 57.94 -16.77 0.03
CA GLY A 96 58.20 -18.19 0.32
C GLY A 96 59.32 -18.40 1.35
N ALA A 97 59.99 -19.56 1.27
CA ALA A 97 61.03 -19.95 2.24
C ALA A 97 62.25 -19.01 2.27
N GLY A 98 62.43 -18.17 1.25
CA GLY A 98 63.59 -17.29 1.09
C GLY A 98 63.40 -15.84 1.56
N ALA A 99 62.17 -15.35 1.75
CA ALA A 99 61.92 -13.93 2.05
C ALA A 99 60.53 -13.66 2.65
N ALA A 100 60.37 -12.45 3.23
CA ALA A 100 59.07 -11.88 3.56
C ALA A 100 58.26 -11.56 2.28
N GLY A 101 56.95 -11.40 2.42
CA GLY A 101 56.11 -10.97 1.30
C GLY A 101 56.34 -9.51 0.92
N THR A 102 55.88 -9.14 -0.27
CA THR A 102 55.95 -7.77 -0.79
C THR A 102 54.58 -7.17 -1.03
N LEU A 103 54.51 -5.85 -0.95
CA LEU A 103 53.33 -5.08 -1.33
C LEU A 103 53.61 -4.46 -2.69
N GLU A 104 52.67 -4.60 -3.61
CA GLU A 104 52.82 -4.18 -5.01
C GLU A 104 51.64 -3.30 -5.42
N ASP A 105 51.88 -2.34 -6.31
CA ASP A 105 50.83 -1.45 -6.82
C ASP A 105 49.98 -2.09 -7.94
N THR A 106 50.44 -3.23 -8.45
CA THR A 106 49.89 -3.91 -9.62
C THR A 106 49.81 -5.41 -9.39
N ASN A 107 48.74 -6.05 -9.87
CA ASN A 107 48.59 -7.49 -9.80
C ASN A 107 49.44 -8.21 -10.86
N THR A 108 50.33 -9.10 -10.44
CA THR A 108 51.18 -9.96 -11.28
C THR A 108 50.50 -11.28 -11.68
N GLY A 109 49.30 -11.55 -11.15
CA GLY A 109 48.44 -12.69 -11.47
C GLY A 109 48.31 -13.73 -10.35
N THR A 110 49.26 -13.76 -9.41
CA THR A 110 49.25 -14.63 -8.23
C THR A 110 49.02 -13.89 -6.91
N ASP A 111 48.80 -12.58 -6.99
CA ASP A 111 48.85 -11.72 -5.83
C ASP A 111 47.50 -11.70 -5.11
N TYR A 112 47.57 -11.55 -3.80
CA TYR A 112 46.38 -11.40 -2.98
C TYR A 112 45.97 -9.93 -2.95
N ALA A 113 44.71 -9.63 -3.22
CA ALA A 113 44.19 -8.28 -3.06
C ALA A 113 44.12 -7.96 -1.56
N ALA A 114 45.08 -7.19 -1.04
CA ALA A 114 45.24 -7.01 0.39
C ALA A 114 44.30 -5.94 0.96
N GLY A 115 44.03 -4.87 0.21
CA GLY A 115 43.16 -3.79 0.68
C GLY A 115 43.06 -2.60 -0.27
N ILE A 116 42.54 -1.49 0.25
CA ILE A 116 42.46 -0.20 -0.45
C ILE A 116 43.42 0.79 0.18
N ILE A 117 44.23 1.45 -0.65
CA ILE A 117 45.17 2.48 -0.23
C ILE A 117 44.41 3.71 0.25
N THR A 118 44.71 4.17 1.45
CA THR A 118 44.07 5.33 2.09
C THR A 118 44.98 6.55 2.19
N ALA A 119 46.30 6.37 2.15
CA ALA A 119 47.26 7.46 2.05
C ALA A 119 48.60 6.95 1.48
N GLU A 120 49.36 7.84 0.87
CA GLU A 120 50.75 7.61 0.47
C GLU A 120 51.61 8.85 0.77
N GLY A 121 52.92 8.65 0.87
CA GLY A 121 53.89 9.72 1.03
C GLY A 121 54.99 9.68 -0.01
N GLY A 122 55.52 10.86 -0.35
CA GLY A 122 56.56 11.00 -1.38
C GLY A 122 55.97 11.21 -2.78
N THR A 123 56.80 11.00 -3.80
CA THR A 123 56.41 11.09 -5.22
C THR A 123 56.42 9.69 -5.83
N GLY A 124 55.59 9.41 -6.84
CA GLY A 124 55.60 8.11 -7.54
C GLY A 124 57.00 7.69 -8.01
N GLY A 125 57.37 6.43 -7.78
CA GLY A 125 58.74 5.91 -7.98
C GLY A 125 59.76 6.31 -6.91
N ALA A 126 59.35 7.07 -5.89
CA ALA A 126 60.15 7.45 -4.72
C ALA A 126 59.25 7.65 -3.49
N GLN A 127 58.29 6.74 -3.30
CA GLN A 127 57.38 6.82 -2.17
C GLN A 127 58.07 6.41 -0.88
N THR A 128 57.65 7.00 0.23
CA THR A 128 58.25 6.79 1.55
C THR A 128 57.39 5.93 2.46
N PHE A 129 56.08 5.89 2.20
CA PHE A 129 55.15 4.99 2.88
C PHE A 129 53.87 4.81 2.07
N VAL A 130 53.15 3.74 2.38
CA VAL A 130 51.78 3.50 1.96
C VAL A 130 50.94 3.13 3.18
N GLU A 131 49.72 3.65 3.26
CA GLU A 131 48.70 3.27 4.23
C GLU A 131 47.52 2.64 3.49
N PHE A 132 46.99 1.55 4.03
CA PHE A 132 45.83 0.89 3.44
C PHE A 132 44.91 0.30 4.51
N ARG A 133 43.65 0.13 4.13
CA ARG A 133 42.66 -0.64 4.89
C ARG A 133 42.54 -2.03 4.28
N PRO A 134 42.81 -3.11 5.03
CA PRO A 134 42.65 -4.46 4.52
C PRO A 134 41.20 -4.73 4.11
N PHE A 135 40.98 -5.60 3.12
CA PHE A 135 39.63 -6.07 2.84
C PHE A 135 39.11 -6.94 3.99
N ALA A 136 37.79 -6.89 4.22
CA ALA A 136 37.12 -7.79 5.14
C ALA A 136 37.32 -9.24 4.68
N GLN A 137 37.91 -10.05 5.54
CA GLN A 137 38.17 -11.46 5.30
C GLN A 137 37.15 -12.29 6.07
N ARG A 138 36.51 -13.23 5.38
CA ARG A 138 35.42 -14.03 5.95
C ARG A 138 36.00 -15.14 6.80
N LEU A 139 35.59 -15.24 8.06
CA LEU A 139 35.90 -16.43 8.85
C LEU A 139 34.87 -17.57 8.64
N ASP A 140 33.66 -17.29 8.14
CA ASP A 140 32.63 -18.31 7.99
C ASP A 140 31.71 -18.13 6.76
N ALA A 141 31.99 -18.89 5.71
CA ALA A 141 31.06 -18.94 4.58
C ALA A 141 29.66 -19.52 4.94
N ALA A 142 29.56 -20.17 6.10
CA ALA A 142 28.35 -20.82 6.62
C ALA A 142 27.26 -19.83 7.07
N ASP A 143 27.62 -18.75 7.76
CA ASP A 143 26.64 -17.82 8.35
C ASP A 143 25.95 -16.97 7.28
N VAL A 144 26.72 -16.55 6.26
CA VAL A 144 26.15 -15.91 5.06
C VAL A 144 25.14 -16.84 4.37
N SER A 145 25.46 -18.14 4.27
CA SER A 145 24.55 -19.13 3.68
C SER A 145 23.27 -19.28 4.51
N ALA A 146 23.36 -19.27 5.84
CA ALA A 146 22.21 -19.35 6.73
C ALA A 146 21.29 -18.12 6.58
N GLN A 147 21.85 -16.91 6.54
CA GLN A 147 21.06 -15.68 6.38
C GLN A 147 20.36 -15.61 5.01
N VAL A 148 21.03 -16.08 3.95
CA VAL A 148 20.42 -16.15 2.61
C VAL A 148 19.24 -17.12 2.59
N ILE A 149 19.33 -18.26 3.29
CA ILE A 149 18.21 -19.22 3.42
C ILE A 149 17.02 -18.55 4.12
N VAL A 150 17.26 -17.83 5.22
CA VAL A 150 16.19 -17.11 5.95
C VAL A 150 15.54 -16.06 5.05
N ASN A 151 16.33 -15.26 4.32
CA ASN A 151 15.79 -14.26 3.41
C ASN A 151 14.99 -14.89 2.27
N THR A 152 15.45 -16.02 1.73
CA THR A 152 14.74 -16.77 0.68
C THR A 152 13.38 -17.26 1.19
N ALA A 153 13.32 -17.79 2.41
CA ALA A 153 12.06 -18.19 3.05
C ALA A 153 11.13 -16.98 3.30
N GLY A 154 11.67 -15.85 3.75
CA GLY A 154 10.91 -14.62 3.93
C GLY A 154 10.30 -14.08 2.62
N ILE A 155 11.07 -14.11 1.53
CA ILE A 155 10.60 -13.75 0.20
C ILE A 155 9.49 -14.68 -0.26
N ALA A 156 9.63 -16.00 -0.06
CA ALA A 156 8.59 -16.96 -0.42
C ALA A 156 7.26 -16.70 0.33
N THR A 157 7.33 -16.40 1.63
CA THR A 157 6.15 -16.00 2.41
C THR A 157 5.50 -14.73 1.86
N ASN A 158 6.29 -13.72 1.50
CA ASN A 158 5.77 -12.49 0.91
C ASN A 158 5.10 -12.73 -0.46
N VAL A 159 5.67 -13.62 -1.28
CA VAL A 159 5.07 -14.02 -2.57
C VAL A 159 3.70 -14.65 -2.37
N THR A 160 3.56 -15.56 -1.39
CA THR A 160 2.25 -16.14 -1.04
C THR A 160 1.26 -15.07 -0.60
N GLY A 161 1.66 -14.17 0.32
CA GLY A 161 0.77 -13.09 0.78
C GLY A 161 0.35 -12.12 -0.32
N ILE A 162 1.22 -11.84 -1.29
CA ILE A 162 0.86 -11.05 -2.47
C ILE A 162 -0.17 -11.79 -3.35
N SER A 163 0.00 -13.10 -3.53
CA SER A 163 -0.94 -13.93 -4.30
C SER A 163 -2.34 -13.94 -3.68
N ASP A 164 -2.42 -14.01 -2.35
CA ASP A 164 -3.69 -13.94 -1.61
C ASP A 164 -4.35 -12.56 -1.82
N ASN A 165 -3.60 -11.48 -1.67
CA ASN A 165 -4.09 -10.12 -1.93
C ASN A 165 -4.62 -9.94 -3.36
N VAL A 166 -3.97 -10.53 -4.36
CA VAL A 166 -4.44 -10.49 -5.76
C VAL A 166 -5.80 -11.18 -5.90
N THR A 167 -6.01 -12.29 -5.19
CA THR A 167 -7.28 -13.03 -5.19
C THR A 167 -8.39 -12.22 -4.53
N ASP A 168 -8.10 -11.59 -3.40
CA ASP A 168 -9.06 -10.73 -2.68
C ASP A 168 -9.46 -9.50 -3.53
N ILE A 169 -8.49 -8.89 -4.21
CA ILE A 169 -8.76 -7.77 -5.13
C ILE A 169 -9.67 -8.22 -6.28
N GLY A 170 -9.44 -9.41 -6.86
CA GLY A 170 -10.31 -9.96 -7.90
C GLY A 170 -11.74 -10.23 -7.44
N THR A 171 -11.90 -10.62 -6.17
CA THR A 171 -13.22 -10.78 -5.54
C THR A 171 -13.92 -9.43 -5.39
N ASN A 172 -13.21 -8.43 -4.85
CA ASN A 172 -13.75 -7.07 -4.71
C ASN A 172 -14.18 -6.47 -6.06
N ASP A 173 -13.43 -6.71 -7.14
CA ASP A 173 -13.78 -6.24 -8.49
C ASP A 173 -15.12 -6.86 -8.97
N THR A 174 -15.32 -8.15 -8.72
CA THR A 174 -16.57 -8.87 -9.04
C THR A 174 -17.76 -8.32 -8.24
N ASP A 175 -17.57 -8.05 -6.94
CA ASP A 175 -18.60 -7.48 -6.08
C ASP A 175 -18.98 -6.06 -6.49
N ILE A 176 -17.98 -5.24 -6.86
CA ILE A 176 -18.22 -3.89 -7.38
C ILE A 176 -19.01 -3.94 -8.69
N ALA A 177 -18.66 -4.83 -9.63
CA ALA A 177 -19.41 -5.00 -10.88
C ALA A 177 -20.87 -5.41 -10.64
N THR A 178 -21.11 -6.27 -9.65
CA THR A 178 -22.45 -6.66 -9.22
C THR A 178 -23.23 -5.47 -8.66
N ASN A 179 -22.60 -4.66 -7.80
CA ASN A 179 -23.20 -3.45 -7.25
C ASN A 179 -23.53 -2.41 -8.33
N VAL A 180 -22.66 -2.24 -9.33
CA VAL A 180 -22.90 -1.34 -10.48
C VAL A 180 -24.13 -1.79 -11.25
N THR A 181 -24.27 -3.08 -11.51
CA THR A 181 -25.45 -3.65 -12.18
C THR A 181 -26.71 -3.40 -11.36
N GLY A 182 -26.68 -3.71 -10.05
CA GLY A 182 -27.83 -3.46 -9.17
C GLY A 182 -28.22 -1.99 -9.05
N ILE A 183 -27.27 -1.06 -9.09
CA ILE A 183 -27.56 0.39 -9.15
C ILE A 183 -28.22 0.76 -10.48
N SER A 184 -27.74 0.21 -11.60
CA SER A 184 -28.35 0.43 -12.92
C SER A 184 -29.80 -0.06 -12.98
N ASP A 185 -30.08 -1.22 -12.39
CA ASP A 185 -31.43 -1.76 -12.26
C ASP A 185 -32.30 -0.83 -11.40
N ASN A 186 -31.82 -0.41 -10.22
CA ASN A 186 -32.53 0.54 -9.38
C ASN A 186 -32.82 1.88 -10.07
N VAL A 187 -31.90 2.39 -10.89
CA VAL A 187 -32.12 3.61 -11.69
C VAL A 187 -33.27 3.40 -12.69
N THR A 188 -33.31 2.24 -13.33
CA THR A 188 -34.38 1.86 -14.28
C THR A 188 -35.72 1.72 -13.57
N ASP A 189 -35.74 1.08 -12.40
CA ASP A 189 -36.94 0.92 -11.59
C ASP A 189 -37.48 2.27 -11.11
N ILE A 190 -36.61 3.17 -10.63
CA ILE A 190 -37.02 4.52 -10.22
C ILE A 190 -37.58 5.31 -11.41
N ALA A 191 -36.95 5.24 -12.59
CA ALA A 191 -37.45 5.90 -13.78
C ALA A 191 -38.84 5.35 -14.18
N THR A 192 -39.04 4.04 -14.06
CA THR A 192 -40.33 3.39 -14.32
C THR A 192 -41.39 3.85 -13.31
N ILE A 193 -41.11 3.80 -12.02
CA ILE A 193 -42.02 4.25 -10.94
C ILE A 193 -42.40 5.73 -11.11
N ASN A 194 -41.47 6.57 -11.56
CA ASN A 194 -41.76 7.99 -11.78
C ASN A 194 -42.65 8.24 -13.00
N ALA A 195 -42.62 7.34 -14.00
CA ALA A 195 -43.48 7.40 -15.18
C ALA A 195 -44.85 6.72 -14.99
N GLU A 196 -45.06 5.99 -13.88
CA GLU A 196 -46.36 5.36 -13.59
C GLU A 196 -47.41 6.40 -13.15
N PRO A 197 -48.70 6.21 -13.54
CA PRO A 197 -49.79 7.06 -13.07
C PRO A 197 -49.92 7.06 -11.54
N LYS A 198 -49.96 8.25 -10.95
CA LYS A 198 -50.20 8.50 -9.53
C LYS A 198 -51.63 8.99 -9.31
N THR A 199 -52.16 8.81 -8.11
CA THR A 199 -53.52 9.26 -7.76
C THR A 199 -53.49 10.13 -6.51
N THR A 200 -54.19 11.27 -6.56
CA THR A 200 -54.42 12.15 -5.42
C THR A 200 -55.92 12.25 -5.10
N VAL A 201 -56.27 12.36 -3.83
CA VAL A 201 -57.65 12.34 -3.33
C VAL A 201 -57.84 13.45 -2.31
N PHE A 202 -58.86 14.30 -2.49
CA PHE A 202 -59.15 15.39 -1.56
C PHE A 202 -60.63 15.81 -1.60
N PRO A 203 -61.18 16.36 -0.50
CA PRO A 203 -62.55 16.86 -0.48
C PRO A 203 -62.69 18.22 -1.18
N VAL A 204 -63.80 18.44 -1.88
CA VAL A 204 -64.16 19.73 -2.49
C VAL A 204 -65.07 20.50 -1.54
N THR A 205 -64.52 21.45 -0.78
CA THR A 205 -65.19 22.00 0.43
C THR A 205 -65.83 23.38 0.28
N VAL A 206 -65.78 24.02 -0.91
CA VAL A 206 -66.33 25.38 -1.12
C VAL A 206 -67.09 25.53 -2.43
N ASP A 207 -68.13 26.37 -2.40
CA ASP A 207 -69.04 26.63 -3.51
C ASP A 207 -69.26 28.12 -3.82
N ALA A 208 -68.19 28.90 -3.73
CA ALA A 208 -68.26 30.33 -4.03
C ALA A 208 -66.97 30.78 -4.71
N SER A 209 -66.80 30.44 -5.99
CA SER A 209 -65.76 30.96 -6.92
C SER A 209 -64.30 30.96 -6.43
N GLY A 210 -64.02 30.36 -5.27
CA GLY A 210 -62.71 30.25 -4.67
C GLY A 210 -62.03 29.01 -5.21
N SER A 211 -60.84 29.18 -5.77
CA SER A 211 -60.02 28.07 -6.25
C SER A 211 -59.49 27.25 -5.07
N ILE A 212 -59.69 25.93 -5.11
CA ILE A 212 -58.97 24.99 -4.22
C ILE A 212 -57.68 24.61 -4.95
N ALA A 213 -56.53 24.90 -4.35
CA ALA A 213 -55.24 24.45 -4.87
C ALA A 213 -55.10 22.94 -4.65
N VAL A 214 -54.57 22.22 -5.64
CA VAL A 214 -54.23 20.79 -5.51
C VAL A 214 -52.72 20.67 -5.27
N PRO A 215 -52.25 20.62 -4.01
CA PRO A 215 -50.85 20.87 -3.66
C PRO A 215 -49.83 19.82 -4.13
N VAL A 216 -50.31 18.65 -4.59
CA VAL A 216 -49.45 17.54 -5.04
C VAL A 216 -49.18 17.61 -6.55
N LEU A 217 -50.00 18.35 -7.29
CA LEU A 217 -49.90 18.48 -8.73
C LEU A 217 -49.02 19.69 -9.09
N VAL A 218 -48.04 19.49 -9.97
CA VAL A 218 -47.07 20.50 -10.39
C VAL A 218 -47.16 20.77 -11.89
N ILE A 219 -46.50 21.84 -12.35
CA ILE A 219 -46.41 22.16 -13.78
C ILE A 219 -45.83 20.97 -14.55
N GLY A 220 -46.45 20.61 -15.68
CA GLY A 220 -46.02 19.51 -16.54
C GLY A 220 -46.63 18.15 -16.23
N ASP A 221 -47.30 17.97 -15.08
CA ASP A 221 -48.02 16.72 -14.80
C ASP A 221 -49.18 16.56 -15.80
N GLU A 222 -49.37 15.34 -16.32
CA GLU A 222 -50.43 15.01 -17.28
C GLU A 222 -51.63 14.38 -16.57
N ILE A 223 -52.80 15.00 -16.66
CA ILE A 223 -54.04 14.47 -16.08
C ILE A 223 -54.59 13.34 -16.95
N VAL A 224 -54.70 12.14 -16.37
CA VAL A 224 -55.19 10.93 -17.06
C VAL A 224 -56.68 10.67 -16.80
N ALA A 225 -57.13 10.91 -15.56
CA ALA A 225 -58.51 10.69 -15.16
C ALA A 225 -58.93 11.59 -14.01
N VAL A 226 -60.17 12.04 -14.04
CA VAL A 226 -60.80 12.84 -12.97
C VAL A 226 -62.14 12.22 -12.64
N SER A 227 -62.38 11.99 -11.35
CA SER A 227 -63.66 11.50 -10.85
C SER A 227 -64.08 12.25 -9.59
N VAL A 228 -65.37 12.40 -9.40
CA VAL A 228 -65.96 12.96 -8.18
C VAL A 228 -66.91 11.94 -7.57
N ILE A 229 -66.73 11.67 -6.29
CA ILE A 229 -67.60 10.80 -5.50
C ILE A 229 -68.43 11.68 -4.58
N CYS A 230 -69.76 11.67 -4.74
CA CYS A 230 -70.64 12.51 -3.92
C CYS A 230 -71.96 11.83 -3.50
N THR A 231 -72.67 12.47 -2.55
CA THR A 231 -73.94 12.01 -1.96
C THR A 231 -75.08 12.98 -2.24
N VAL A 232 -76.35 12.57 -2.07
CA VAL A 232 -77.52 13.44 -2.37
C VAL A 232 -77.62 14.68 -1.48
N THR A 233 -76.86 14.71 -0.39
CA THR A 233 -76.75 15.83 0.54
C THR A 233 -75.73 16.89 0.11
N GLN A 234 -74.98 16.63 -0.98
CA GLN A 234 -73.96 17.50 -1.55
C GLN A 234 -74.48 18.20 -2.82
N GLY A 235 -73.90 19.35 -3.16
CA GLY A 235 -74.41 20.17 -4.27
C GLY A 235 -73.90 19.74 -5.64
N SER A 236 -74.81 19.49 -6.60
CA SER A 236 -74.51 19.33 -8.04
C SER A 236 -74.10 20.65 -8.70
N GLY A 237 -73.32 20.62 -9.78
CA GLY A 237 -72.93 21.81 -10.59
C GLY A 237 -71.52 21.69 -11.20
N THR A 238 -70.99 22.76 -11.81
CA THR A 238 -69.79 22.65 -12.66
C THR A 238 -68.49 22.72 -11.88
N LEU A 239 -67.57 21.82 -12.22
CA LEU A 239 -66.19 21.76 -11.76
C LEU A 239 -65.26 22.15 -12.91
N VAL A 240 -64.31 23.02 -12.62
CA VAL A 240 -63.26 23.41 -13.57
C VAL A 240 -61.91 23.04 -12.97
N LEU A 241 -61.10 22.27 -13.71
CA LEU A 241 -59.68 22.07 -13.43
C LEU A 241 -58.87 22.88 -14.44
N GLU A 242 -58.17 23.89 -13.95
CA GLU A 242 -57.31 24.73 -14.81
C GLU A 242 -56.15 23.90 -15.38
N THR A 243 -56.14 23.70 -16.70
CA THR A 243 -55.16 22.86 -17.41
C THR A 243 -54.28 23.58 -18.43
N GLY A 244 -54.34 24.92 -18.55
CA GLY A 244 -53.45 25.65 -19.47
C GLY A 244 -54.11 26.84 -20.13
N ASP A 245 -53.57 27.29 -21.26
CA ASP A 245 -54.13 28.36 -22.08
C ASP A 245 -55.58 27.99 -22.48
N ASP A 246 -56.57 28.71 -21.94
CA ASP A 246 -58.02 28.72 -22.23
C ASP A 246 -58.79 27.37 -22.33
N ASP A 247 -58.13 26.23 -22.12
CA ASP A 247 -58.69 24.88 -22.25
C ASP A 247 -58.72 24.13 -20.92
N ASP A 248 -59.60 24.56 -20.01
CA ASP A 248 -59.82 23.91 -18.72
C ASP A 248 -60.65 22.62 -18.84
N ILE A 249 -60.32 21.58 -18.07
CA ILE A 249 -61.20 20.41 -17.93
C ILE A 249 -62.43 20.86 -17.13
N THR A 250 -63.52 21.09 -17.85
CA THR A 250 -64.80 21.51 -17.30
C THR A 250 -65.79 20.36 -17.37
N ASP A 251 -66.34 19.97 -16.22
CA ASP A 251 -67.34 18.92 -16.16
C ASP A 251 -68.46 19.23 -15.16
N GLY A 252 -69.67 18.77 -15.45
CA GLY A 252 -70.83 18.97 -14.60
C GLY A 252 -70.97 17.85 -13.59
N ILE A 253 -70.74 18.12 -12.31
CA ILE A 253 -70.91 17.14 -11.23
C ILE A 253 -72.41 16.91 -10.95
N ALA A 254 -72.87 15.66 -11.07
CA ALA A 254 -74.23 15.23 -10.72
C ALA A 254 -74.28 14.38 -9.42
N CYS A 255 -74.65 15.00 -8.30
CA CYS A 255 -74.80 14.32 -7.00
C CYS A 255 -76.23 13.82 -6.76
N ASP A 256 -76.77 13.07 -7.72
CA ASP A 256 -78.20 12.71 -7.75
C ASP A 256 -78.54 11.45 -6.93
N THR A 257 -77.54 10.66 -6.55
CA THR A 257 -77.67 9.46 -5.69
C THR A 257 -76.59 9.41 -4.61
N ASP A 258 -76.81 8.66 -3.54
CA ASP A 258 -75.77 8.41 -2.54
C ASP A 258 -74.65 7.56 -3.16
N GLU A 259 -73.40 7.99 -2.95
CA GLU A 259 -72.18 7.41 -3.57
C GLU A 259 -72.18 7.47 -5.11
N ALA A 260 -72.80 8.51 -5.70
CA ALA A 260 -72.66 8.77 -7.14
C ALA A 260 -71.17 8.97 -7.49
N VAL A 261 -70.71 8.24 -8.51
CA VAL A 261 -69.38 8.43 -9.11
C VAL A 261 -69.59 9.10 -10.47
N ASP A 262 -69.09 10.32 -10.59
CA ASP A 262 -69.11 11.08 -11.82
C ASP A 262 -67.71 11.12 -12.44
N TYR A 263 -67.61 10.86 -13.74
CA TYR A 263 -66.36 10.82 -14.50
C TYR A 263 -66.33 11.97 -15.48
N ALA A 264 -65.22 12.71 -15.52
CA ALA A 264 -65.04 13.81 -16.47
C ALA A 264 -65.27 13.35 -17.93
N ALA A 265 -66.26 13.95 -18.60
CA ALA A 265 -66.78 13.44 -19.88
C ALA A 265 -65.79 13.53 -21.07
N SER A 266 -64.79 14.42 -21.04
CA SER A 266 -63.69 14.45 -22.01
C SER A 266 -62.43 15.11 -21.44
N ILE A 267 -61.37 14.33 -21.27
CA ILE A 267 -60.01 14.84 -21.08
C ILE A 267 -59.36 14.75 -22.46
N ASN A 268 -59.00 15.89 -23.05
CA ASN A 268 -58.29 15.93 -24.34
C ASN A 268 -56.79 15.82 -24.07
N ASP A 269 -56.12 14.81 -24.61
CA ASP A 269 -54.66 14.59 -24.46
C ASP A 269 -53.83 15.81 -24.89
N ALA A 270 -54.35 16.68 -25.77
CA ALA A 270 -53.66 17.92 -26.16
C ALA A 270 -53.64 18.99 -25.05
N ASN A 271 -54.53 18.87 -24.05
CA ASN A 271 -54.85 19.88 -23.05
C ASN A 271 -54.81 19.32 -21.62
N SER A 272 -54.20 18.14 -21.39
CA SER A 272 -54.18 17.47 -20.08
C SER A 272 -52.97 17.84 -19.22
N THR A 273 -51.98 18.56 -19.75
CA THR A 273 -50.73 18.92 -19.06
C THR A 273 -50.88 20.19 -18.23
N LEU A 274 -50.53 20.16 -16.94
CA LEU A 274 -50.77 21.28 -16.04
C LEU A 274 -49.88 22.52 -16.29
N PRO A 275 -50.43 23.73 -16.12
CA PRO A 275 -49.71 24.99 -16.30
C PRO A 275 -48.85 25.40 -15.11
N ALA A 276 -48.06 26.47 -15.27
CA ALA A 276 -47.24 27.07 -14.21
C ALA A 276 -48.05 27.55 -12.99
N SER A 277 -49.35 27.78 -13.15
CA SER A 277 -50.28 28.11 -12.06
C SER A 277 -50.73 26.92 -11.22
N GLY A 278 -50.38 25.68 -11.62
CA GLY A 278 -50.82 24.44 -11.00
C GLY A 278 -52.31 24.15 -11.23
N ALA A 279 -52.77 22.97 -10.76
CA ALA A 279 -54.18 22.63 -10.82
C ALA A 279 -54.98 23.41 -9.78
N LYS A 280 -56.04 24.07 -10.24
CA LYS A 280 -57.05 24.70 -9.39
C LYS A 280 -58.40 24.11 -9.67
N VAL A 281 -59.13 23.81 -8.61
CA VAL A 281 -60.49 23.33 -8.68
C VAL A 281 -61.43 24.49 -8.40
N ILE A 282 -62.31 24.79 -9.35
CA ILE A 282 -63.33 25.84 -9.20
C ILE A 282 -64.70 25.18 -9.19
N SER A 283 -65.45 25.42 -8.12
CA SER A 283 -66.88 25.09 -8.01
C SER A 283 -67.74 26.25 -8.50
N VAL A 284 -68.63 26.00 -9.46
CA VAL A 284 -69.59 26.98 -9.96
C VAL A 284 -71.02 26.59 -9.58
N GLY A 285 -71.58 27.29 -8.59
CA GLY A 285 -73.00 27.32 -8.27
C GLY A 285 -73.42 26.50 -7.04
N GLY A 286 -74.10 27.19 -6.10
CA GLY A 286 -74.80 26.69 -4.90
C GLY A 286 -74.52 27.56 -3.66
N THR A 287 -74.71 27.05 -2.43
CA THR A 287 -74.56 27.83 -1.18
C THR A 287 -73.23 27.56 -0.49
N ALA A 288 -72.54 28.62 -0.02
CA ALA A 288 -71.16 28.64 0.49
C ALA A 288 -70.78 27.69 1.66
N ALA A 289 -71.68 26.82 2.13
CA ALA A 289 -71.44 25.85 3.20
C ALA A 289 -71.47 24.38 2.73
N ASN A 290 -71.69 24.11 1.43
CA ASN A 290 -71.87 22.75 0.92
C ASN A 290 -70.55 22.18 0.37
N THR A 291 -70.13 21.03 0.88
CA THR A 291 -69.09 20.19 0.25
C THR A 291 -69.66 19.55 -1.03
N ARG A 292 -68.88 19.41 -2.10
CA ARG A 292 -69.29 18.81 -3.38
C ARG A 292 -68.92 17.33 -3.56
N GLY A 293 -68.25 16.74 -2.58
CA GLY A 293 -67.79 15.36 -2.62
C GLY A 293 -66.28 15.21 -2.43
N ILE A 294 -65.78 14.03 -2.79
CA ILE A 294 -64.38 13.66 -2.79
C ILE A 294 -63.92 13.61 -4.24
N MET A 295 -62.91 14.41 -4.58
CA MET A 295 -62.28 14.35 -5.89
C MET A 295 -61.13 13.35 -5.89
N VAL A 296 -61.04 12.59 -6.97
CA VAL A 296 -59.95 11.66 -7.27
C VAL A 296 -59.35 12.08 -8.61
N ILE A 297 -58.07 12.39 -8.63
CA ILE A 297 -57.32 12.73 -9.85
C ILE A 297 -56.21 11.71 -10.04
N THR A 298 -56.17 11.06 -11.20
CA THR A 298 -55.05 10.23 -11.65
C THR A 298 -54.24 11.00 -12.68
N TYR A 299 -52.92 11.02 -12.51
CA TYR A 299 -52.00 11.83 -13.31
C TYR A 299 -50.67 11.14 -13.52
N ILE A 300 -49.98 11.42 -14.63
CA ILE A 300 -48.59 11.01 -14.86
C ILE A 300 -47.69 12.19 -14.47
N PRO A 301 -46.73 12.00 -13.55
CA PRO A 301 -45.82 13.07 -13.16
C PRO A 301 -44.92 13.54 -14.30
N ALA A 302 -44.58 14.84 -14.28
CA ALA A 302 -43.59 15.45 -15.17
C ALA A 302 -42.15 14.90 -14.98
#